data_AF-A0A804PIJ0-F1
#
_entry.id   AF-A0A804PIJ0-F1
#
_cell.length_a   1.000
_cell.length_b   1.000
_cell.length_c   1.000
_cell.angle_alpha   90.00
_cell.angle_beta   90.00
_cell.angle_gamma   90.00
#
_symmetry.space_group_name_H-M   'P 1'
#
loop_
_entity.id
_entity.type
_entity.pdbx_description
1 polymer ?
#
loop_
_entity_poly.entity_id
_entity_poly.type
_entity_poly.pdbx_seq_one_letter_code
_entity_poly.pdbx_strand_id
1 'polypeptide(L)'
;LFFLPLLSHKSFPASAHPWSGSIWARTGCTGAGVQLHCATGDCSGRLQCGVLGGAVPATLAWVNLHHGNDHTSYGVSVVDDFNVGLSVTPHEGRGNCPVLACRKNLIETCPGELQLRSPAGSILACKSGCEAFRIDEL
;
A
#
# COMPACT_ATOMS: atom_id res chain seq x y z
N LEU A 1 8.07 -10.55 4.72
CA LEU A 1 6.61 -10.31 4.66
C LEU A 1 5.94 -11.13 5.76
N PHE A 2 4.90 -10.60 6.41
CA PHE A 2 4.31 -11.15 7.62
C PHE A 2 2.81 -10.87 7.69
N PHE A 3 2.08 -11.67 8.45
CA PHE A 3 0.71 -11.35 8.87
C PHE A 3 0.77 -10.35 10.03
N LEU A 4 -0.09 -9.35 10.02
CA LEU A 4 -0.26 -8.39 11.11
C LEU A 4 -1.63 -8.58 11.74
N PRO A 5 -1.74 -9.32 12.86
CA PRO A 5 -2.95 -9.28 13.68
C PRO A 5 -3.32 -7.85 14.08
N LEU A 6 -4.59 -7.61 14.37
CA LEU A 6 -5.03 -6.32 14.91
C LEU A 6 -4.23 -5.97 16.17
N LEU A 7 -3.84 -4.70 16.29
CA LEU A 7 -3.04 -4.16 17.40
C LEU A 7 -1.65 -4.82 17.58
N SER A 8 -1.15 -5.49 16.54
CA SER A 8 0.22 -5.99 16.50
C SER A 8 1.15 -5.02 15.75
N HIS A 9 2.45 -5.20 15.92
CA HIS A 9 3.48 -4.46 15.19
C HIS A 9 4.58 -5.40 14.71
N LYS A 10 5.32 -4.95 13.70
CA LYS A 10 6.52 -5.62 13.22
C LYS A 10 7.52 -4.58 12.80
N SER A 11 8.79 -4.81 13.15
CA SER A 11 9.93 -4.04 12.68
C SER A 11 10.78 -4.88 11.73
N PHE A 12 11.50 -4.19 10.86
CA PHE A 12 12.51 -4.76 9.98
C PHE A 12 13.65 -3.75 9.87
N PRO A 13 14.91 -4.21 9.75
CA PRO A 13 16.04 -3.30 9.60
C PRO A 13 15.93 -2.53 8.28
N ALA A 14 16.34 -1.26 8.29
CA ALA A 14 16.53 -0.50 7.07
C ALA A 14 17.71 -1.08 6.27
N SER A 15 17.70 -0.88 4.95
CA SER A 15 18.82 -1.26 4.09
C SER A 15 20.06 -0.44 4.43
N ALA A 16 21.22 -1.10 4.53
CA ALA A 16 22.52 -0.43 4.65
C ALA A 16 22.99 0.23 3.33
N HIS A 17 22.33 -0.11 2.21
CA HIS A 17 22.60 0.44 0.89
C HIS A 17 21.44 1.36 0.45
N PRO A 18 21.67 2.27 -0.51
CA PRO A 18 20.58 3.04 -1.12
C PRO A 18 19.43 2.11 -1.51
N TRP A 19 18.23 2.46 -1.07
CA TRP A 19 17.04 1.63 -1.26
C TRP A 19 15.86 2.50 -1.63
N SER A 20 15.17 2.08 -2.68
CA SER A 20 13.88 2.60 -3.09
C SER A 20 12.90 1.45 -3.07
N GLY A 21 11.75 1.65 -2.44
CA GLY A 21 10.73 0.62 -2.43
C GLY A 21 9.38 1.11 -1.93
N SER A 22 8.41 0.20 -2.04
CA SER A 22 7.03 0.44 -1.65
C SER A 22 6.56 -0.61 -0.63
N ILE A 23 5.66 -0.19 0.23
CA ILE A 23 5.02 -0.97 1.28
C ILE A 23 3.51 -0.78 1.13
N TRP A 24 2.76 -1.88 1.17
CA TRP A 24 1.30 -1.83 1.08
C TRP A 24 0.67 -2.92 1.95
N ALA A 25 -0.59 -2.72 2.30
CA ALA A 25 -1.39 -3.70 3.03
C ALA A 25 -2.19 -4.57 2.05
N ARG A 26 -2.37 -5.84 2.39
CA ARG A 26 -3.24 -6.77 1.67
C ARG A 26 -4.41 -7.15 2.55
N THR A 27 -5.61 -7.22 1.98
CA THR A 27 -6.84 -7.54 2.74
C THR A 27 -7.60 -8.71 2.14
N GLY A 28 -8.43 -9.36 2.97
CA GLY A 28 -9.23 -10.50 2.54
C GLY A 28 -8.39 -11.69 2.06
N CYS A 29 -7.25 -11.93 2.70
CA CYS A 29 -6.33 -12.98 2.27
C CYS A 29 -6.79 -14.37 2.72
N THR A 30 -6.75 -15.32 1.80
CA THR A 30 -7.00 -16.75 2.02
C THR A 30 -5.82 -17.56 1.50
N GLY A 31 -5.45 -18.61 2.23
CA GLY A 31 -4.32 -19.47 1.89
C GLY A 31 -3.40 -19.72 3.09
N ALA A 32 -2.43 -20.63 2.89
CA ALA A 32 -1.45 -21.00 3.90
C ALA A 32 -0.11 -21.35 3.23
N GLY A 33 0.98 -21.20 3.98
CA GLY A 33 2.33 -21.47 3.49
C GLY A 33 2.75 -20.48 2.40
N VAL A 34 3.19 -21.00 1.25
CA VAL A 34 3.71 -20.17 0.14
C VAL A 34 2.63 -19.55 -0.73
N GLN A 35 1.42 -20.12 -0.72
CA GLN A 35 0.28 -19.66 -1.50
C GLN A 35 -0.65 -18.82 -0.62
N LEU A 36 -0.85 -17.58 -1.02
CA LEU A 36 -1.74 -16.65 -0.36
C LEU A 36 -2.37 -15.74 -1.39
N HIS A 37 -3.70 -15.83 -1.53
CA HIS A 37 -4.49 -14.98 -2.41
C HIS A 37 -5.21 -13.92 -1.58
N CYS A 38 -5.09 -12.66 -1.96
CA CYS A 38 -5.74 -11.53 -1.30
C CYS A 38 -6.77 -10.85 -2.20
N ALA A 39 -7.81 -10.29 -1.60
CA ALA A 39 -8.85 -9.57 -2.32
C ALA A 39 -8.38 -8.18 -2.78
N THR A 40 -7.43 -7.58 -2.05
CA THR A 40 -6.75 -6.32 -2.42
C THR A 40 -5.25 -6.44 -2.20
N GLY A 41 -4.45 -5.76 -3.03
CA GLY A 41 -2.99 -5.73 -2.90
C GLY A 41 -2.28 -7.07 -3.14
N ASP A 42 -2.95 -8.06 -3.74
CA ASP A 42 -2.36 -9.37 -3.99
C ASP A 42 -1.08 -9.29 -4.83
N CYS A 43 -0.15 -10.21 -4.63
CA CYS A 43 1.11 -10.23 -5.40
C CYS A 43 1.31 -11.58 -6.09
N SER A 44 0.33 -11.93 -6.93
CA SER A 44 0.29 -13.16 -7.73
C SER A 44 0.15 -14.43 -6.89
N GLY A 45 -0.68 -14.40 -5.85
CA GLY A 45 -0.96 -15.57 -5.02
C GLY A 45 0.20 -16.01 -4.12
N ARG A 46 1.19 -15.14 -3.90
CA ARG A 46 2.40 -15.46 -3.15
C ARG A 46 2.39 -14.85 -1.77
N LEU A 47 2.92 -15.58 -0.78
CA LEU A 47 3.24 -14.97 0.50
C LEU A 47 4.40 -13.99 0.38
N GLN A 48 5.45 -14.32 -0.38
CA GLN A 48 6.59 -13.43 -0.61
C GLN A 48 6.49 -12.80 -2.01
N CYS A 49 6.21 -11.51 -2.06
CA CYS A 49 6.03 -10.79 -3.33
C CYS A 49 7.33 -10.64 -4.14
N GLY A 50 8.49 -10.70 -3.50
CA GLY A 50 9.78 -10.50 -4.17
C GLY A 50 9.85 -9.12 -4.82
N VAL A 51 10.13 -9.07 -6.12
CA VAL A 51 10.13 -7.84 -6.93
C VAL A 51 8.76 -7.49 -7.51
N LEU A 52 7.74 -8.33 -7.27
CA LEU A 52 6.39 -8.05 -7.75
C LEU A 52 5.75 -6.95 -6.90
N GLY A 53 5.22 -5.93 -7.57
CA GLY A 53 4.30 -4.98 -6.95
C GLY A 53 3.00 -5.66 -6.54
N GLY A 54 2.28 -5.03 -5.61
CA GLY A 54 0.91 -5.41 -5.31
C GLY A 54 -0.02 -5.05 -6.46
N ALA A 55 -1.01 -5.89 -6.72
CA ALA A 55 -2.10 -5.59 -7.62
C ALA A 55 -2.89 -4.38 -7.09
N VAL A 56 -3.17 -3.44 -7.99
CA VAL A 56 -4.09 -2.34 -7.75
C VAL A 56 -5.52 -2.86 -7.64
N PRO A 57 -6.40 -2.25 -6.82
CA PRO A 57 -6.16 -1.10 -5.96
C PRO A 57 -5.47 -1.43 -4.62
N ALA A 58 -4.44 -0.66 -4.26
CA ALA A 58 -3.82 -0.69 -2.94
C ALA A 58 -3.19 0.66 -2.56
N THR A 59 -3.41 1.10 -1.32
CA THR A 59 -2.72 2.27 -0.76
C THR A 59 -1.23 1.94 -0.59
N LEU A 60 -0.35 2.80 -1.13
CA LEU A 60 1.10 2.59 -1.08
C LEU A 60 1.77 3.58 -0.14
N ALA A 61 2.70 3.12 0.70
CA ALA A 61 3.77 3.96 1.23
C ALA A 61 5.04 3.70 0.42
N TRP A 62 5.69 4.76 -0.06
CA TRP A 62 6.97 4.64 -0.74
C TRP A 62 8.05 5.33 0.09
N VAL A 63 9.27 4.80 0.01
CA VAL A 63 10.43 5.29 0.74
C VAL A 63 11.65 5.21 -0.17
N ASN A 64 12.43 6.28 -0.18
CA ASN A 64 13.69 6.43 -0.89
C ASN A 64 14.77 6.85 0.11
N LEU A 65 15.70 5.94 0.38
CA LEU A 65 16.86 6.15 1.24
C LEU A 65 18.06 6.56 0.39
N HIS A 66 18.45 7.84 0.44
CA HIS A 66 19.65 8.34 -0.23
C HIS A 66 20.81 8.44 0.78
N HIS A 67 21.88 7.66 0.56
CA HIS A 67 23.04 7.64 1.46
C HIS A 67 24.12 8.67 1.09
N GLY A 68 24.01 9.31 -0.08
CA GLY A 68 25.01 10.29 -0.55
C GLY A 68 24.89 11.68 0.07
N ASN A 69 23.78 11.96 0.74
CA ASN A 69 23.46 13.27 1.32
C ASN A 69 22.68 13.16 2.65
N ASP A 70 22.56 11.98 3.25
CA ASP A 70 21.74 11.72 4.45
C ASP A 70 20.25 12.15 4.30
N HIS A 71 19.74 12.22 3.07
CA HIS A 71 18.34 12.56 2.83
C HIS A 71 17.49 11.30 2.64
N THR A 72 16.33 11.29 3.29
CA THR A 72 15.30 10.28 3.07
C THR A 72 14.05 10.97 2.57
N SER A 73 13.52 10.51 1.45
CA SER A 73 12.20 10.91 0.96
C SER A 73 11.21 9.78 1.19
N TYR A 74 10.00 10.12 1.61
CA TYR A 74 8.94 9.16 1.83
C TYR A 74 7.60 9.81 1.51
N GLY A 75 6.60 8.98 1.22
CA GLY A 75 5.27 9.46 0.94
C GLY A 75 4.22 8.38 1.10
N VAL A 76 2.97 8.83 1.13
CA VAL A 76 1.79 7.97 0.99
C VAL A 76 1.18 8.30 -0.37
N SER A 77 1.08 7.30 -1.24
CA SER A 77 0.36 7.41 -2.49
C SER A 77 -1.03 6.80 -2.34
N VAL A 78 -2.02 7.67 -2.47
CA VAL A 78 -3.42 7.34 -2.74
C VAL A 78 -3.86 7.98 -4.05
N VAL A 79 -2.89 8.39 -4.87
CA VAL A 79 -3.12 9.18 -6.09
C VAL A 79 -4.22 8.54 -6.89
N ASP A 80 -4.27 7.21 -6.86
CA ASP A 80 -5.10 6.49 -7.76
C ASP A 80 -5.56 5.13 -7.22
N ASP A 81 -5.37 4.77 -5.95
CA ASP A 81 -5.93 3.52 -5.42
C ASP A 81 -5.98 3.55 -3.89
N PHE A 82 -7.06 3.04 -3.30
CA PHE A 82 -7.22 2.96 -1.85
C PHE A 82 -7.87 1.66 -1.39
N ASN A 83 -7.24 0.99 -0.44
CA ASN A 83 -7.83 -0.18 0.25
C ASN A 83 -7.82 -0.01 1.77
N VAL A 84 -6.74 0.51 2.34
CA VAL A 84 -6.56 0.67 3.79
C VAL A 84 -5.94 2.03 4.07
N GLY A 85 -6.39 2.68 5.15
CA GLY A 85 -5.79 3.91 5.64
C GLY A 85 -4.36 3.69 6.14
N LEU A 86 -3.46 4.60 5.79
CA LEU A 86 -2.02 4.47 6.06
C LEU A 86 -1.43 5.79 6.52
N SER A 87 -0.45 5.71 7.43
CA SER A 87 0.38 6.85 7.83
C SER A 87 1.83 6.44 7.94
N VAL A 88 2.72 7.34 7.49
CA VAL A 88 4.15 7.25 7.68
C VAL A 88 4.56 8.35 8.66
N THR A 89 5.09 7.93 9.80
CA THR A 89 5.62 8.80 10.85
C THR A 89 7.12 8.54 10.96
N PRO A 90 7.97 9.48 10.53
CA PRO A 90 9.40 9.37 10.76
C PRO A 90 9.70 9.50 12.25
N HIS A 91 10.66 8.71 12.72
CA HIS A 91 11.21 8.82 14.07
C HIS A 91 12.69 9.19 13.95
N GLU A 92 13.17 10.10 14.80
CA GLU A 92 14.58 10.47 14.96
C GLU A 92 15.27 11.13 13.75
N GLY A 93 14.51 11.51 12.72
CA GLY A 93 15.02 12.30 11.58
C GLY A 93 15.35 13.75 11.95
N ARG A 94 16.30 14.36 11.23
CA ARG A 94 16.59 15.80 11.32
C ARG A 94 16.00 16.53 10.11
N GLY A 95 15.48 17.73 10.31
CA GLY A 95 14.89 18.56 9.26
C GLY A 95 13.37 18.49 9.22
N ASN A 96 12.78 18.69 8.03
CA ASN A 96 11.34 18.65 7.84
C ASN A 96 10.87 17.21 7.64
N CYS A 97 10.44 16.57 8.73
CA CYS A 97 9.98 15.17 8.75
C CYS A 97 8.50 15.09 9.15
N PRO A 98 7.55 15.64 8.35
CA PRO A 98 6.14 15.67 8.72
C PRO A 98 5.53 14.27 8.68
N VAL A 99 4.48 14.06 9.48
CA VAL A 99 3.64 12.87 9.35
C VAL A 99 2.85 12.98 8.05
N LEU A 100 2.99 11.98 7.17
CA LEU A 100 2.21 11.88 5.94
C LEU A 100 1.17 10.77 6.11
N ALA A 101 -0.09 11.08 5.90
CA ALA A 101 -1.16 10.11 6.15
C ALA A 101 -2.37 10.30 5.24
N CYS A 102 -2.95 9.18 4.80
CA CYS A 102 -4.32 9.12 4.32
C CYS A 102 -5.11 8.23 5.28
N ARG A 103 -5.79 8.86 6.25
CA ARG A 103 -6.55 8.17 7.31
C ARG A 103 -8.02 8.04 7.00
N LYS A 104 -8.57 8.89 6.13
CA LYS A 104 -9.97 8.88 5.74
C LYS A 104 -10.26 7.58 5.01
N ASN A 105 -11.35 6.91 5.35
CA ASN A 105 -11.81 5.74 4.64
C ASN A 105 -12.42 6.15 3.29
N LEU A 106 -11.63 6.11 2.21
CA LEU A 106 -12.11 6.53 0.88
C LEU A 106 -13.14 5.54 0.29
N ILE A 107 -13.29 4.35 0.87
CA ILE A 107 -14.31 3.38 0.48
C ILE A 107 -15.73 3.95 0.69
N GLU A 108 -15.93 4.76 1.73
CA GLU A 108 -17.26 5.32 2.09
C GLU A 108 -17.79 6.31 1.05
N THR A 109 -16.90 6.99 0.33
CA THR A 109 -17.23 8.02 -0.65
C THR A 109 -16.79 7.63 -2.06
N CYS A 110 -16.42 6.37 -2.28
CA CYS A 110 -15.94 5.88 -3.57
C CYS A 110 -17.09 5.91 -4.60
N PRO A 111 -16.97 6.63 -5.73
CA PRO A 111 -17.94 6.60 -6.82
C PRO A 111 -18.19 5.18 -7.34
N GLY A 112 -19.40 4.89 -7.80
CA GLY A 112 -19.81 3.53 -8.19
C GLY A 112 -18.89 2.89 -9.22
N GLU A 113 -18.49 3.67 -10.22
CA GLU A 113 -17.59 3.30 -11.31
C GLU A 113 -16.16 2.97 -10.86
N LEU A 114 -15.74 3.45 -9.68
CA LEU A 114 -14.41 3.22 -9.12
C LEU A 114 -14.38 2.10 -8.07
N GLN A 115 -15.53 1.55 -7.69
CA GLN A 115 -15.60 0.56 -6.61
C GLN A 115 -15.09 -0.81 -7.06
N LEU A 116 -14.10 -1.35 -6.36
CA LEU A 116 -13.83 -2.78 -6.37
C LEU A 116 -14.75 -3.46 -5.35
N ARG A 117 -15.60 -4.39 -5.79
CA ARG A 117 -16.54 -5.11 -4.93
C ARG A 117 -16.18 -6.58 -4.78
N SER A 118 -16.48 -7.14 -3.62
CA SER A 118 -16.43 -8.58 -3.39
C SER A 118 -17.58 -9.29 -4.11
N PRO A 119 -17.51 -10.63 -4.27
CA PRO A 119 -18.65 -11.41 -4.76
C PRO A 119 -19.93 -11.25 -3.92
N ALA A 120 -19.80 -10.92 -2.63
CA ALA A 120 -20.93 -10.64 -1.73
C ALA A 120 -21.47 -9.20 -1.85
N GLY A 121 -20.87 -8.37 -2.72
CA GLY A 121 -21.30 -7.01 -2.99
C GLY A 121 -20.69 -5.93 -2.09
N SER A 122 -19.90 -6.30 -1.07
CA SER A 122 -19.20 -5.31 -0.23
C SER A 122 -18.09 -4.60 -1.00
N ILE A 123 -17.93 -3.30 -0.78
CA ILE A 123 -16.86 -2.52 -1.41
C ILE A 123 -15.55 -2.82 -0.67
N LEU A 124 -14.55 -3.30 -1.40
CA LEU A 124 -13.26 -3.74 -0.87
C LEU A 124 -12.19 -2.66 -0.97
N ALA A 125 -12.27 -1.85 -2.02
CA ALA A 125 -11.30 -0.80 -2.34
C ALA A 125 -11.89 0.18 -3.35
N CYS A 126 -11.22 1.32 -3.50
CA CYS A 126 -11.52 2.33 -4.52
C CYS A 126 -10.37 2.37 -5.52
N LYS A 127 -10.71 2.20 -6.80
CA LYS A 127 -9.79 2.29 -7.93
C LYS A 127 -9.56 3.75 -8.31
N SER A 128 -8.53 3.96 -9.11
CA SER A 128 -8.31 5.20 -9.85
C SER A 128 -9.19 5.33 -11.05
N GLY A 129 -9.22 6.55 -11.59
CA GLY A 129 -9.57 6.73 -13.00
C GLY A 129 -8.66 5.92 -13.93
N CYS A 130 -7.35 5.92 -13.71
CA CYS A 130 -6.39 5.11 -14.47
C CYS A 130 -6.75 3.61 -14.47
N GLU A 131 -6.95 2.99 -13.31
CA GLU A 131 -7.29 1.56 -13.23
C GLU A 131 -8.73 1.27 -13.66
N ALA A 132 -9.68 2.16 -13.34
CA ALA A 132 -11.09 1.94 -13.67
C ALA A 132 -11.39 2.12 -15.16
N PHE A 133 -10.81 3.15 -15.80
CA PHE A 133 -11.14 3.51 -17.17
C PHE A 133 -10.08 3.05 -18.18
N ARG A 134 -8.81 2.88 -17.77
CA ARG A 134 -7.70 2.44 -18.63
C ARG A 134 -7.58 3.25 -19.93
N ILE A 135 -7.83 4.55 -19.82
CA ILE A 135 -7.66 5.54 -20.88
C ILE A 135 -6.61 6.55 -20.43
N ASP A 136 -5.83 7.07 -21.37
CA ASP A 136 -4.76 8.04 -21.11
C ASP A 136 -5.30 9.45 -20.78
N GLU A 137 -6.62 9.64 -20.72
CA GLU A 137 -7.28 10.94 -20.57
C GLU A 137 -8.38 10.92 -19.51
N LEU A 138 -8.22 11.78 -18.49
CA LEU A 138 -9.28 12.40 -17.71
C LEU A 138 -8.93 13.88 -17.51
#